data_AF-A0AAV2H9C6-F1
#
_entry.id   AF-A0AAV2H9C6-F1
#
_cell.length_a   1.000
_cell.length_b   1.000
_cell.length_c   1.000
_cell.angle_alpha   90.00
_cell.angle_beta   90.00
_cell.angle_gamma   90.00
#
_symmetry.space_group_name_H-M   'P 1'
#
loop_
_entity.id
_entity.type
_entity.pdbx_description
1 polymer ?
#
loop_
_entity_poly.entity_id
_entity_poly.type
_entity_poly.pdbx_seq_one_letter_code
_entity_poly.pdbx_strand_id
1 'polypeptide(L)'
;MFIGGIVVYVATINLMSETVIGIGPFADFLKNVFDDVGQSDNIVVRLFLVFYYSLIVAISLACVLSFLTILHMVSSFRTNLFALYKGDFSGIPPPITQGAVSLCVGCIKFAGFQVGYILWGYMLSLIVFLVVAFILGSIITLLSNAVVDWLVNKVLQIWPGVLIGIAILILQKLLARYVFLQGDGAHLRLDNRRLFFIFTYFMFFYNIFLGLVSCLLRIIKAIVVGTLFLCRLDRSTLPRNWESFDPGFNTYQGYIHMEAAHTNPTVNVFLRLLKSLSQSRKSSGQSSSVSLEMTNLGSYNQLENDGESIKYPAIRGTTNLAARFNWHVAYTLLLNPGVRIYRKGFIQSMKKAMILGIKIPISDTPVTDFDLVKLEAEREKEIEEEKEAKKAQKTQNGKQENGSVFHNILNRKRVSNIDSTKNV
;
A
#
# COMPACT_ATOMS: atom_id res chain seq x y z
N MET A 1 -4.60 15.88 -4.94
CA MET A 1 -4.06 14.62 -5.49
C MET A 1 -5.04 13.88 -6.40
N PHE A 2 -6.34 13.80 -6.07
CA PHE A 2 -7.38 13.21 -6.92
C PHE A 2 -7.47 13.79 -8.35
N ILE A 3 -7.34 15.11 -8.52
CA ILE A 3 -7.36 15.77 -9.83
C ILE A 3 -6.17 15.31 -10.71
N GLY A 4 -4.99 15.15 -10.11
CA GLY A 4 -3.80 14.63 -10.81
C GLY A 4 -4.00 13.18 -11.26
N GLY A 5 -4.67 12.35 -10.45
CA GLY A 5 -5.04 10.98 -10.83
C GLY A 5 -6.00 10.95 -12.03
N ILE A 6 -7.03 11.80 -12.04
CA ILE A 6 -7.98 11.90 -13.17
C ILE A 6 -7.25 12.34 -14.45
N VAL A 7 -6.38 13.35 -14.38
CA VAL A 7 -5.60 13.81 -15.54
C VAL A 7 -4.68 12.70 -16.05
N VAL A 8 -4.05 11.93 -15.15
CA VAL A 8 -3.23 10.77 -15.50
C VAL A 8 -4.05 9.71 -16.22
N TYR A 9 -5.23 9.34 -15.70
CA TYR A 9 -6.08 8.33 -16.33
C TYR A 9 -6.60 8.80 -17.70
N VAL A 10 -7.01 10.06 -17.81
CA VAL A 10 -7.43 10.67 -19.08
C VAL A 10 -6.27 10.67 -20.09
N ALA A 11 -5.05 11.01 -19.67
CA ALA A 11 -3.87 10.96 -20.53
C ALA A 11 -3.55 9.53 -21.00
N THR A 12 -3.67 8.52 -20.12
CA THR A 12 -3.48 7.12 -20.51
C THR A 12 -4.56 6.63 -21.47
N ILE A 13 -5.82 7.06 -21.29
CA ILE A 13 -6.93 6.72 -22.19
C ILE A 13 -6.71 7.38 -23.55
N ASN A 14 -6.28 8.64 -23.59
CA ASN A 14 -5.96 9.34 -24.83
C ASN A 14 -4.81 8.64 -25.58
N LEU A 15 -3.73 8.28 -24.88
CA LEU A 15 -2.63 7.53 -25.48
C LEU A 15 -3.09 6.17 -26.03
N MET A 16 -3.92 5.44 -25.28
CA MET A 16 -4.51 4.19 -25.77
C MET A 16 -5.39 4.44 -27.00
N SER A 17 -6.20 5.49 -27.02
CA SER A 17 -7.04 5.85 -28.17
C SER A 17 -6.21 6.23 -29.40
N GLU A 18 -5.08 6.91 -29.22
CA GLU A 18 -4.14 7.21 -30.30
C GLU A 18 -3.51 5.94 -30.89
N THR A 19 -3.21 4.93 -30.06
CA THR A 19 -2.74 3.63 -30.60
C THR A 19 -3.81 2.93 -31.41
N VAL A 20 -5.09 3.04 -31.05
CA VAL A 20 -6.20 2.47 -31.84
C VAL A 20 -6.37 3.22 -33.16
N ILE A 21 -6.31 4.55 -33.13
CA ILE A 21 -6.46 5.41 -34.32
C ILE A 21 -5.27 5.27 -35.28
N GLY A 22 -4.05 5.22 -34.76
CA GLY A 22 -2.80 5.07 -35.53
C GLY A 22 -2.66 3.73 -36.26
N ILE A 23 -3.47 2.73 -35.89
CA ILE A 23 -3.51 1.42 -36.55
C ILE A 23 -4.45 1.43 -37.75
N GLY A 24 -5.42 2.36 -37.84
CA GLY A 24 -6.28 2.50 -39.02
C GLY A 24 -5.50 2.60 -40.34
N PRO A 25 -4.52 3.51 -40.47
CA PRO A 25 -3.69 3.63 -41.67
C PRO A 25 -2.84 2.38 -41.97
N PHE A 26 -2.35 1.70 -40.93
CA PHE A 26 -1.59 0.45 -41.08
C PHE A 26 -2.49 -0.71 -41.48
N ALA A 27 -3.71 -0.75 -40.95
CA ALA A 27 -4.75 -1.70 -41.29
C ALA A 27 -5.21 -1.51 -42.74
N ASP A 28 -5.37 -0.26 -43.18
CA ASP A 28 -5.70 0.08 -44.56
C ASP A 28 -4.53 -0.22 -45.51
N PHE A 29 -3.28 0.02 -45.09
CA PHE A 29 -2.10 -0.40 -45.84
C PHE A 29 -2.04 -1.93 -46.01
N LEU A 30 -2.24 -2.69 -44.92
CA LEU A 30 -2.27 -4.16 -44.99
C LEU A 30 -3.43 -4.67 -45.85
N LYS A 31 -4.59 -4.01 -45.80
CA LYS A 31 -5.74 -4.32 -46.64
C LYS A 31 -5.47 -4.01 -48.11
N ASN A 32 -4.82 -2.89 -48.42
CA ASN A 32 -4.46 -2.55 -49.80
C ASN A 32 -3.39 -3.49 -50.37
N VAL A 33 -2.38 -3.87 -49.58
CA VAL A 33 -1.40 -4.90 -49.96
C VAL A 33 -2.10 -6.26 -50.15
N PHE A 34 -3.13 -6.55 -49.36
CA PHE A 34 -3.92 -7.77 -49.48
C PHE A 34 -4.79 -7.77 -50.74
N ASP A 35 -5.46 -6.67 -51.07
CA ASP A 35 -6.27 -6.54 -52.29
C ASP A 35 -5.41 -6.67 -53.55
N ASP A 36 -4.14 -6.24 -53.51
CA ASP A 36 -3.18 -6.38 -54.61
C ASP A 36 -2.61 -7.81 -54.76
N VAL A 37 -2.61 -8.59 -53.67
CA VAL A 37 -2.18 -10.02 -53.64
C VAL A 37 -3.39 -10.99 -53.75
N GLY A 38 -4.60 -10.44 -53.69
CA GLY A 38 -5.87 -11.11 -53.38
C GLY A 38 -6.55 -11.88 -54.52
N GLN A 39 -5.79 -12.65 -55.30
CA GLN A 39 -6.37 -13.58 -56.28
C GLN A 39 -5.70 -14.97 -56.31
N SER A 40 -5.04 -15.37 -55.22
CA SER A 40 -4.46 -16.71 -55.10
C SER A 40 -4.92 -17.41 -53.83
N ASP A 41 -5.38 -18.66 -53.95
CA ASP A 41 -5.77 -19.60 -52.87
C ASP A 41 -4.57 -20.05 -52.02
N ASN A 42 -3.65 -19.14 -51.72
CA ASN A 42 -2.39 -19.42 -51.06
C ASN A 42 -2.57 -19.37 -49.54
N ILE A 43 -2.08 -20.40 -48.87
CA ILE A 43 -2.04 -20.53 -47.40
C ILE A 43 -1.45 -19.28 -46.73
N VAL A 44 -0.49 -18.64 -47.40
CA VAL A 44 0.16 -17.39 -46.98
C VAL A 44 -0.85 -16.25 -46.79
N VAL A 45 -1.75 -16.05 -47.76
CA VAL A 45 -2.77 -14.99 -47.73
C VAL A 45 -3.74 -15.21 -46.56
N ARG A 46 -4.11 -16.45 -46.26
CA ARG A 46 -4.95 -16.79 -45.10
C ARG A 46 -4.23 -16.54 -43.76
N LEU A 47 -2.94 -16.84 -43.66
CA LEU A 47 -2.16 -16.57 -42.45
C LEU A 47 -2.05 -15.06 -42.15
N PHE A 48 -1.85 -14.24 -43.19
CA PHE A 48 -1.85 -12.78 -43.04
C PHE A 48 -3.22 -12.26 -42.59
N LEU A 49 -4.31 -12.80 -43.12
CA LEU A 49 -5.66 -12.45 -42.72
C LEU A 49 -5.96 -12.84 -41.25
N VAL A 50 -5.51 -14.02 -40.81
CA VAL A 50 -5.60 -14.43 -39.40
C VAL A 50 -4.83 -13.47 -38.49
N PHE A 51 -3.63 -13.07 -38.90
CA PHE A 51 -2.81 -12.10 -38.15
C PHE A 51 -3.50 -10.73 -38.04
N TYR A 52 -4.12 -10.25 -39.11
CA TYR A 52 -4.86 -9.00 -39.12
C TYR A 52 -6.04 -9.00 -38.14
N TYR A 53 -6.89 -10.04 -38.20
CA TYR A 53 -8.02 -10.15 -37.28
C TYR A 53 -7.57 -10.39 -35.84
N SER A 54 -6.49 -11.16 -35.62
CA SER A 54 -5.94 -11.38 -34.28
C SER A 54 -5.39 -10.09 -33.65
N LEU A 55 -4.82 -9.19 -34.46
CA LEU A 55 -4.34 -7.89 -34.03
C LEU A 55 -5.50 -6.99 -33.56
N ILE A 56 -6.59 -6.91 -34.33
CA ILE A 56 -7.79 -6.13 -33.95
C ILE A 56 -8.39 -6.66 -32.64
N VAL A 57 -8.55 -7.98 -32.53
CA VAL A 57 -9.09 -8.62 -31.33
C VAL A 57 -8.18 -8.35 -30.13
N ALA A 58 -6.85 -8.50 -30.27
CA ALA A 58 -5.90 -8.27 -29.20
C ALA A 58 -5.95 -6.84 -28.65
N ILE A 59 -6.03 -5.84 -29.53
CA ILE A 59 -6.12 -4.43 -29.12
C ILE A 59 -7.44 -4.17 -28.39
N SER A 60 -8.56 -4.66 -28.93
CA SER A 60 -9.87 -4.47 -28.29
C SER A 60 -9.90 -5.07 -26.88
N LEU A 61 -9.39 -6.30 -26.70
CA LEU A 61 -9.32 -6.97 -25.41
C LEU A 61 -8.34 -6.29 -24.45
N ALA A 62 -7.17 -5.87 -24.92
CA ALA A 62 -6.19 -5.14 -24.12
C ALA A 62 -6.77 -3.80 -23.63
N CYS A 63 -7.49 -3.08 -24.49
CA CYS A 63 -8.10 -1.80 -24.15
C CYS A 63 -9.22 -1.96 -23.12
N VAL A 64 -10.11 -2.95 -23.31
CA VAL A 64 -11.15 -3.31 -22.34
C VAL A 64 -10.53 -3.72 -20.99
N LEU A 65 -9.49 -4.55 -21.01
CA LEU A 65 -8.81 -4.98 -19.78
C LEU A 65 -8.16 -3.79 -19.05
N SER A 66 -7.45 -2.92 -19.76
CA SER A 66 -6.87 -1.70 -19.18
C SER A 66 -7.94 -0.80 -18.56
N PHE A 67 -9.08 -0.63 -19.23
CA PHE A 67 -10.20 0.14 -18.69
C PHE A 67 -10.77 -0.48 -17.40
N LEU A 68 -11.02 -1.80 -17.40
CA LEU A 68 -11.52 -2.52 -16.23
C LEU A 68 -10.54 -2.49 -15.06
N THR A 69 -9.23 -2.60 -15.33
CA THR A 69 -8.20 -2.51 -14.28
C THR A 69 -8.15 -1.13 -13.64
N ILE A 70 -8.28 -0.05 -14.42
CA ILE A 70 -8.38 1.32 -13.90
C ILE A 70 -9.60 1.47 -12.98
N LEU A 71 -10.79 1.03 -13.42
CA LEU A 71 -12.01 1.09 -12.60
C LEU A 71 -11.86 0.29 -11.30
N HIS A 72 -11.28 -0.91 -11.39
CA HIS A 72 -11.03 -1.74 -10.23
C HIS A 72 -10.01 -1.10 -9.26
N MET A 73 -8.96 -0.45 -9.78
CA MET A 73 -7.97 0.26 -8.96
C MET A 73 -8.59 1.40 -8.15
N VAL A 74 -9.52 2.17 -8.74
CA VAL A 74 -10.23 3.24 -8.02
C VAL A 74 -11.07 2.68 -6.87
N SER A 75 -11.77 1.57 -7.09
CA SER A 75 -12.56 0.90 -6.05
C SER A 75 -11.68 0.29 -4.94
N SER A 76 -10.59 -0.37 -5.35
CA SER A 76 -9.60 -0.97 -4.46
C SER A 76 -8.93 0.08 -3.57
N PHE A 77 -8.56 1.23 -4.15
CA PHE A 77 -7.99 2.36 -3.41
C PHE A 77 -8.90 2.83 -2.28
N ARG A 78 -10.20 3.01 -2.53
CA ARG A 78 -11.15 3.43 -1.49
C ARG A 78 -11.26 2.39 -0.38
N THR A 79 -11.33 1.11 -0.75
CA THR A 79 -11.45 0.01 0.23
C THR A 79 -10.21 -0.08 1.11
N ASN A 80 -9.01 0.00 0.51
CA ASN A 80 -7.74 0.00 1.21
C ASN A 80 -7.58 1.21 2.12
N LEU A 81 -7.97 2.40 1.66
CA LEU A 81 -7.94 3.63 2.47
C LEU A 81 -8.87 3.53 3.69
N PHE A 82 -10.08 2.98 3.52
CA PHE A 82 -11.01 2.77 4.64
C PHE A 82 -10.51 1.70 5.63
N ALA A 83 -9.90 0.63 5.15
CA ALA A 83 -9.25 -0.36 6.02
C ALA A 83 -8.14 0.29 6.84
N LEU A 84 -7.34 1.15 6.21
CA LEU A 84 -6.25 1.85 6.86
C LEU A 84 -6.72 2.87 7.91
N TYR A 85 -7.83 3.59 7.66
CA TYR A 85 -8.45 4.45 8.68
C TYR A 85 -8.96 3.67 9.90
N LYS A 86 -9.33 2.40 9.74
CA LYS A 86 -9.71 1.51 10.84
C LYS A 86 -8.51 0.91 11.58
N GLY A 87 -7.29 1.08 11.04
CA GLY A 87 -6.09 0.40 11.53
C GLY A 87 -6.04 -1.08 11.17
N ASP A 88 -6.74 -1.52 10.13
CA ASP A 88 -6.65 -2.88 9.61
C ASP A 88 -5.49 -2.98 8.61
N PHE A 89 -4.46 -3.73 8.99
CA PHE A 89 -3.23 -3.96 8.21
C PHE A 89 -3.19 -5.36 7.55
N SER A 90 -4.34 -6.02 7.41
CA SER A 90 -4.43 -7.36 6.83
C SER A 90 -3.97 -7.40 5.35
N GLY A 91 -4.35 -6.38 4.57
CA GLY A 91 -3.92 -6.24 3.17
C GLY A 91 -2.55 -5.59 3.01
N ILE A 92 -2.34 -4.43 3.65
CA ILE A 92 -1.17 -3.59 3.49
C ILE A 92 -0.33 -3.64 4.77
N PRO A 93 0.98 -3.97 4.69
CA PRO A 93 1.82 -4.05 5.86
C PRO A 93 1.89 -2.69 6.58
N PRO A 94 2.06 -2.71 7.93
CA PRO A 94 2.02 -1.50 8.73
C PRO A 94 3.22 -0.59 8.44
N PRO A 95 3.10 0.73 8.67
CA PRO A 95 4.15 1.71 8.43
C PRO A 95 5.47 1.37 9.12
N ILE A 96 5.42 0.69 10.27
CA ILE A 96 6.61 0.30 11.06
C ILE A 96 7.59 -0.57 10.25
N THR A 97 7.11 -1.29 9.23
CA THR A 97 7.96 -2.09 8.35
C THR A 97 8.84 -1.26 7.41
N GLN A 98 8.51 0.02 7.22
CA GLN A 98 9.22 0.93 6.30
C GLN A 98 9.55 2.25 7.00
N GLY A 99 10.77 2.78 6.80
CA GLY A 99 11.13 4.08 7.37
C GLY A 99 10.24 5.22 6.83
N ALA A 100 9.94 6.23 7.65
CA ALA A 100 9.11 7.39 7.25
C ALA A 100 9.62 8.10 5.98
N VAL A 101 10.94 8.14 5.80
CA VAL A 101 11.57 8.69 4.58
C VAL A 101 11.19 7.85 3.35
N SER A 102 11.18 6.52 3.47
CA SER A 102 10.77 5.61 2.39
C SER A 102 9.31 5.82 1.99
N LEU A 103 8.41 5.97 2.97
CA LEU A 103 6.99 6.26 2.71
C LEU A 103 6.82 7.57 1.94
N CYS A 104 7.51 8.63 2.37
CA CYS A 104 7.46 9.93 1.72
C CYS A 104 7.98 9.86 0.26
N VAL A 105 9.12 9.19 0.04
CA VAL A 105 9.66 8.97 -1.30
C VAL A 105 8.70 8.15 -2.16
N GLY A 106 8.05 7.13 -1.58
CA GLY A 106 7.02 6.34 -2.27
C GLY A 106 5.86 7.20 -2.75
N CYS A 107 5.35 8.10 -1.89
CA CYS A 107 4.29 9.05 -2.22
C CYS A 107 4.67 9.99 -3.38
N ILE A 108 5.91 10.50 -3.40
CA ILE A 108 6.40 11.35 -4.49
C ILE A 108 6.47 10.60 -5.82
N LYS A 109 6.89 9.32 -5.80
CA LYS A 109 7.06 8.48 -7.00
C LYS A 109 5.77 7.90 -7.56
N PHE A 110 4.75 7.73 -6.72
CA PHE A 110 3.54 6.96 -7.02
C PHE A 110 2.85 7.41 -8.32
N ALA A 111 2.66 8.71 -8.54
CA ALA A 111 1.95 9.21 -9.71
C ALA A 111 2.63 8.81 -11.04
N GLY A 112 3.96 8.92 -11.11
CA GLY A 112 4.72 8.54 -12.30
C GLY A 112 4.77 7.02 -12.50
N PHE A 113 4.93 6.26 -11.41
CA PHE A 113 4.91 4.79 -11.45
C PHE A 113 3.54 4.27 -11.90
N GLN A 114 2.44 4.85 -11.43
CA GLN A 114 1.09 4.46 -11.85
C GLN A 114 0.91 4.58 -13.37
N VAL A 115 1.33 5.70 -13.98
CA VAL A 115 1.24 5.87 -15.44
C VAL A 115 2.10 4.85 -16.17
N GLY A 116 3.36 4.70 -15.74
CA GLY A 116 4.33 3.82 -16.38
C GLY A 116 3.90 2.35 -16.36
N TYR A 117 3.37 1.87 -15.23
CA TYR A 117 2.92 0.48 -15.09
C TYR A 117 1.63 0.20 -15.87
N ILE A 118 0.71 1.17 -15.97
CA ILE A 118 -0.47 1.02 -16.84
C ILE A 118 -0.04 0.91 -18.31
N LEU A 119 0.90 1.74 -18.76
CA LEU A 119 1.39 1.73 -20.13
C LEU A 119 2.12 0.43 -20.47
N TRP A 120 3.06 0.01 -19.61
CA TRP A 120 3.77 -1.26 -19.78
C TRP A 120 2.83 -2.46 -19.70
N GLY A 121 1.87 -2.41 -18.79
CA GLY A 121 0.82 -3.41 -18.66
C GLY A 121 -0.03 -3.53 -19.91
N TYR A 122 -0.44 -2.41 -20.51
CA TYR A 122 -1.14 -2.38 -21.79
C TYR A 122 -0.29 -3.02 -22.90
N MET A 123 0.98 -2.62 -23.06
CA MET A 123 1.87 -3.18 -24.08
C MET A 123 2.09 -4.69 -23.90
N LEU A 124 2.30 -5.17 -22.67
CA LEU A 124 2.46 -6.59 -22.40
C LEU A 124 1.17 -7.36 -22.66
N SER A 125 0.02 -6.82 -22.24
CA SER A 125 -1.28 -7.44 -22.48
C SER A 125 -1.60 -7.56 -23.98
N LEU A 126 -1.20 -6.55 -24.77
CA LEU A 126 -1.34 -6.57 -26.23
C LEU A 126 -0.53 -7.70 -26.84
N ILE A 127 0.75 -7.86 -26.45
CA ILE A 127 1.60 -8.95 -26.95
C ILE A 127 1.02 -10.33 -26.57
N VAL A 128 0.61 -10.50 -25.31
CA VAL A 128 0.04 -11.77 -24.82
C VAL A 128 -1.26 -12.09 -25.55
N PHE A 129 -2.18 -11.14 -25.67
CA PHE A 129 -3.44 -11.35 -26.39
C PHE A 129 -3.21 -11.55 -27.89
N LEU A 130 -2.22 -10.91 -28.50
CA LEU A 130 -1.86 -11.13 -29.90
C LEU A 130 -1.41 -12.58 -30.13
N VAL A 131 -0.50 -13.08 -29.30
CA VAL A 131 -0.02 -14.47 -29.40
C VAL A 131 -1.16 -15.46 -29.19
N VAL A 132 -2.00 -15.25 -28.17
CA VAL A 132 -3.15 -16.13 -27.87
C VAL A 132 -4.17 -16.08 -29.00
N ALA A 133 -4.55 -14.90 -29.48
CA ALA A 133 -5.51 -14.73 -30.56
C ALA A 133 -4.97 -15.29 -31.89
N PHE A 134 -3.67 -15.15 -32.16
CA PHE A 134 -3.03 -15.73 -33.35
C PHE A 134 -3.03 -17.26 -33.32
N ILE A 135 -2.70 -17.87 -32.16
CA ILE A 135 -2.77 -19.33 -31.99
C ILE A 135 -4.21 -19.82 -32.18
N LEU A 136 -5.19 -19.17 -31.52
CA LEU A 136 -6.60 -19.53 -31.65
C LEU A 136 -7.12 -19.35 -33.08
N GLY A 137 -6.81 -18.22 -33.72
CA GLY A 137 -7.19 -17.95 -35.11
C GLY A 137 -6.58 -18.94 -36.10
N SER A 138 -5.34 -19.37 -35.85
CA SER A 138 -4.66 -20.41 -36.62
C SER A 138 -5.36 -21.77 -36.46
N ILE A 139 -5.75 -22.14 -35.24
CA ILE A 139 -6.50 -23.37 -34.95
C ILE A 139 -7.88 -23.36 -35.63
N ILE A 140 -8.60 -22.23 -35.57
CA ILE A 140 -9.92 -22.07 -36.20
C ILE A 140 -9.80 -22.22 -37.72
N THR A 141 -8.79 -21.59 -38.32
CA THR A 141 -8.56 -21.67 -39.77
C THR A 141 -8.17 -23.09 -40.20
N LEU A 142 -7.37 -23.79 -39.38
CA LEU A 142 -7.03 -25.20 -39.61
C LEU A 142 -8.27 -26.10 -39.53
N LEU A 143 -9.18 -25.82 -38.59
CA LEU A 143 -10.44 -26.56 -38.43
C LEU A 143 -11.42 -26.32 -39.59
N SER A 144 -11.42 -25.12 -40.18
CA SER A 144 -12.29 -24.79 -41.33
C SER A 144 -11.85 -25.47 -42.63
N ASN A 145 -10.54 -25.65 -42.84
CA ASN A 145 -9.97 -26.08 -44.14
C ASN A 145 -9.87 -27.60 -44.33
N ALA A 146 -10.78 -28.41 -43.77
CA ALA A 146 -10.78 -29.87 -43.92
C ALA A 146 -9.51 -30.63 -43.44
N VAL A 147 -8.56 -29.96 -42.76
CA VAL A 147 -7.46 -30.61 -41.98
C VAL A 147 -7.98 -31.13 -40.62
N VAL A 148 -9.30 -31.18 -40.48
CA VAL A 148 -10.06 -31.70 -39.35
C VAL A 148 -9.60 -33.10 -39.02
N ASP A 149 -9.31 -33.93 -40.02
CA ASP A 149 -8.87 -35.31 -39.81
C ASP A 149 -7.58 -35.40 -39.00
N TRP A 150 -6.60 -34.52 -39.25
CA TRP A 150 -5.36 -34.56 -38.48
C TRP A 150 -5.56 -34.08 -37.04
N LEU A 151 -6.26 -32.96 -36.84
CA LEU A 151 -6.49 -32.38 -35.51
C LEU A 151 -7.42 -33.26 -34.68
N VAL A 152 -8.54 -33.72 -35.25
CA VAL A 152 -9.50 -34.60 -34.60
C VAL A 152 -8.87 -35.95 -34.31
N ASN A 153 -8.06 -36.52 -35.20
CA ASN A 153 -7.35 -37.77 -34.91
C ASN A 153 -6.34 -37.61 -33.75
N LYS A 154 -5.63 -36.48 -33.66
CA LYS A 154 -4.77 -36.19 -32.50
C LYS A 154 -5.55 -35.97 -31.20
N VAL A 155 -6.68 -35.26 -31.25
CA VAL A 155 -7.56 -35.10 -30.09
C VAL A 155 -8.14 -36.46 -29.67
N LEU A 156 -8.62 -37.26 -30.63
CA LEU A 156 -9.13 -38.63 -30.42
C LEU A 156 -8.06 -39.58 -29.86
N GLN A 157 -6.78 -39.32 -30.13
CA GLN A 157 -5.67 -40.09 -29.56
C GLN A 157 -5.35 -39.68 -28.12
N ILE A 158 -5.49 -38.39 -27.76
CA ILE A 158 -5.05 -37.84 -26.47
C ILE A 158 -6.16 -37.90 -25.40
N TRP A 159 -7.43 -37.73 -25.76
CA TRP A 159 -8.52 -37.64 -24.79
C TRP A 159 -8.68 -38.85 -23.84
N PRO A 160 -8.41 -40.12 -24.21
CA PRO A 160 -8.58 -41.23 -23.27
C PRO A 160 -7.56 -41.14 -22.13
N GLY A 161 -6.34 -40.68 -22.43
CA GLY A 161 -5.29 -40.45 -21.45
C GLY A 161 -5.66 -39.34 -20.45
N VAL A 162 -6.25 -38.25 -20.93
CA VAL A 162 -6.75 -37.16 -20.06
C VAL A 162 -7.94 -37.63 -19.22
N LEU A 163 -8.81 -38.48 -19.77
CA LEU A 163 -9.97 -39.03 -19.05
C LEU A 163 -9.53 -39.97 -17.92
N ILE A 164 -8.56 -40.87 -18.18
CA ILE A 164 -7.92 -41.69 -17.14
C ILE A 164 -7.23 -40.78 -16.10
N GLY A 165 -6.55 -39.73 -16.59
CA GLY A 165 -6.12 -38.52 -15.89
C GLY A 165 -7.02 -38.13 -14.72
N ILE A 166 -8.21 -37.69 -15.12
CA ILE A 166 -9.27 -37.16 -14.27
C ILE A 166 -9.89 -38.26 -13.41
N ALA A 167 -10.11 -39.45 -13.96
CA ALA A 167 -10.69 -40.58 -13.24
C ALA A 167 -9.84 -40.97 -12.03
N ILE A 168 -8.51 -40.99 -12.16
CA ILE A 168 -7.62 -41.31 -11.04
C ILE A 168 -7.61 -40.19 -9.99
N LEU A 169 -7.67 -38.91 -10.37
CA LEU A 169 -7.81 -37.80 -9.41
C LEU A 169 -9.11 -37.91 -8.60
N ILE A 170 -10.21 -38.25 -9.26
CA ILE A 170 -11.51 -38.49 -8.61
C ILE A 170 -11.41 -39.70 -7.69
N LEU A 171 -10.84 -40.81 -8.16
CA LEU A 171 -10.66 -42.03 -7.37
C LEU A 171 -9.83 -41.78 -6.11
N GLN A 172 -8.70 -41.05 -6.23
CA GLN A 172 -7.86 -40.66 -5.09
C GLN A 172 -8.66 -39.85 -4.06
N LYS A 173 -9.49 -38.89 -4.51
CA LYS A 173 -10.34 -38.07 -3.63
C LYS A 173 -11.44 -38.88 -2.95
N LEU A 174 -12.05 -39.83 -3.67
CA LEU A 174 -13.08 -40.71 -3.12
C LEU A 174 -12.51 -41.69 -2.09
N LEU A 175 -11.38 -42.33 -2.40
CA LEU A 175 -10.69 -43.24 -1.45
C LEU A 175 -10.18 -42.48 -0.23
N ALA A 176 -9.66 -41.26 -0.41
CA ALA A 176 -9.29 -40.39 0.70
C ALA A 176 -10.47 -40.14 1.63
N ARG A 177 -11.65 -39.80 1.09
CA ARG A 177 -12.84 -39.48 1.89
C ARG A 177 -13.45 -40.70 2.58
N TYR A 178 -13.63 -41.81 1.87
CA TYR A 178 -14.42 -42.94 2.34
C TYR A 178 -13.62 -44.10 2.93
N VAL A 179 -12.34 -44.24 2.59
CA VAL A 179 -11.53 -45.42 2.97
C VAL A 179 -10.35 -45.05 3.88
N PHE A 180 -9.72 -43.90 3.65
CA PHE A 180 -8.51 -43.51 4.37
C PHE A 180 -8.77 -42.61 5.58
N LEU A 181 -9.61 -41.58 5.47
CA LEU A 181 -9.88 -40.65 6.57
C LEU A 181 -11.03 -41.11 7.46
N GLN A 182 -10.87 -40.85 8.76
CA GLN A 182 -11.90 -41.08 9.76
C GLN A 182 -12.95 -39.95 9.73
N GLY A 183 -14.24 -40.31 9.74
CA GLY A 183 -15.35 -39.34 9.82
C GLY A 183 -15.52 -38.48 8.56
N ASP A 184 -15.41 -39.07 7.37
CA ASP A 184 -15.68 -38.45 6.06
C ASP A 184 -14.93 -37.15 5.74
N GLY A 185 -13.79 -36.91 6.39
CA GLY A 185 -12.99 -35.71 6.18
C GLY A 185 -13.07 -34.65 7.28
N ALA A 186 -13.85 -34.87 8.35
CA ALA A 186 -13.99 -33.91 9.44
C ALA A 186 -12.71 -33.73 10.26
N HIS A 187 -11.87 -34.77 10.35
CA HIS A 187 -10.61 -34.74 11.08
C HIS A 187 -9.49 -35.37 10.24
N LEU A 188 -8.29 -34.78 10.31
CA LEU A 188 -7.09 -35.29 9.64
C LEU A 188 -6.51 -36.50 10.40
N ARG A 189 -7.27 -37.60 10.46
CA ARG A 189 -6.87 -38.86 11.12
C ARG A 189 -7.11 -40.02 10.16
N LEU A 190 -6.11 -40.88 10.03
CA LEU A 190 -6.17 -42.06 9.16
C LEU A 190 -6.77 -43.25 9.92
N ASP A 191 -7.71 -43.95 9.31
CA ASP A 191 -8.28 -45.19 9.85
C ASP A 191 -7.48 -46.39 9.34
N ASN A 192 -7.49 -46.63 8.02
CA ASN A 192 -6.78 -47.75 7.38
C ASN A 192 -5.35 -47.40 6.96
N ARG A 193 -4.47 -47.17 7.95
CA ARG A 193 -3.09 -46.71 7.72
C ARG A 193 -2.26 -47.61 6.80
N ARG A 194 -2.39 -48.94 6.90
CA ARG A 194 -1.64 -49.90 6.04
C ARG A 194 -2.06 -49.80 4.57
N LEU A 195 -3.37 -49.72 4.30
CA LEU A 195 -3.93 -49.62 2.95
C LEU A 195 -3.52 -48.28 2.30
N PHE A 196 -3.51 -47.20 3.09
CA PHE A 196 -3.03 -45.89 2.64
C PHE A 196 -1.58 -45.94 2.14
N PHE A 197 -0.67 -46.60 2.86
CA PHE A 197 0.73 -46.71 2.41
C PHE A 197 0.88 -47.55 1.13
N ILE A 198 0.18 -48.68 1.02
CA ILE A 198 0.19 -49.53 -0.19
C ILE A 198 -0.34 -48.75 -1.40
N PHE A 199 -1.48 -48.06 -1.23
CA PHE A 199 -2.08 -47.25 -2.29
C PHE A 199 -1.17 -46.09 -2.71
N THR A 200 -0.55 -45.41 -1.76
CA THR A 200 0.40 -44.31 -2.04
C THR A 200 1.61 -44.82 -2.82
N TYR A 201 2.13 -46.01 -2.51
CA TYR A 201 3.23 -46.63 -3.24
C TYR A 201 2.86 -46.93 -4.70
N PHE A 202 1.69 -47.55 -4.94
CA PHE A 202 1.23 -47.81 -6.32
C PHE A 202 0.94 -46.53 -7.11
N MET A 203 0.34 -45.53 -6.46
CA MET A 203 0.02 -44.25 -7.11
C MET A 203 1.24 -43.35 -7.33
N PHE A 204 2.39 -43.67 -6.76
CA PHE A 204 3.60 -42.85 -6.85
C PHE A 204 3.98 -42.51 -8.30
N PHE A 205 4.08 -43.53 -9.17
CA PHE A 205 4.45 -43.33 -10.57
C PHE A 205 3.46 -42.44 -11.32
N TYR A 206 2.17 -42.62 -11.05
CA TYR A 206 1.13 -41.81 -11.67
C TYR A 206 1.16 -40.35 -11.19
N ASN A 207 1.40 -40.15 -9.89
CA ASN A 207 1.51 -38.82 -9.30
C ASN A 207 2.73 -38.04 -9.83
N ILE A 208 3.80 -38.70 -10.29
CA ILE A 208 4.91 -38.03 -10.99
C ILE A 208 4.41 -37.35 -12.27
N PHE A 209 3.64 -38.05 -13.10
CA PHE A 209 3.08 -37.47 -14.33
C PHE A 209 2.11 -36.32 -14.04
N LEU A 210 1.22 -36.50 -13.05
CA LEU A 210 0.34 -35.41 -12.60
C LEU A 210 1.14 -34.21 -12.07
N GLY A 211 2.25 -34.45 -11.38
CA GLY A 211 3.16 -33.41 -10.89
C GLY A 211 3.77 -32.59 -12.04
N LEU A 212 4.20 -33.24 -13.14
CA LEU A 212 4.70 -32.56 -14.32
C LEU A 212 3.64 -31.65 -14.97
N VAL A 213 2.42 -32.18 -15.16
CA VAL A 213 1.30 -31.39 -15.70
C VAL A 213 0.92 -30.25 -14.76
N SER A 214 0.90 -30.48 -13.45
CA SER A 214 0.62 -29.46 -12.44
C SER A 214 1.68 -28.35 -12.45
N CYS A 215 2.95 -28.69 -12.70
CA CYS A 215 4.03 -27.70 -12.84
C CYS A 215 3.82 -26.83 -14.09
N LEU A 216 3.45 -27.43 -15.22
CA LEU A 216 3.11 -26.68 -16.43
C LEU A 216 1.91 -25.74 -16.20
N LEU A 217 0.86 -26.25 -15.55
CA LEU A 217 -0.31 -25.43 -15.18
C LEU A 217 0.05 -24.31 -14.22
N ARG A 218 1.04 -24.48 -13.33
CA ARG A 218 1.55 -23.42 -12.46
C ARG A 218 2.18 -22.29 -13.27
N ILE A 219 2.95 -22.60 -14.30
CA ILE A 219 3.55 -21.59 -15.20
C ILE A 219 2.46 -20.83 -15.96
N ILE A 220 1.49 -21.54 -16.53
CA ILE A 220 0.37 -20.90 -17.26
C ILE A 220 -0.42 -19.98 -16.33
N LYS A 221 -0.77 -20.44 -15.13
CA LYS A 221 -1.45 -19.61 -14.12
C LYS A 221 -0.62 -18.39 -13.74
N ALA A 222 0.69 -18.54 -13.58
CA ALA A 222 1.59 -17.44 -13.26
C ALA A 222 1.65 -16.40 -14.39
N ILE A 223 1.63 -16.81 -15.65
CA ILE A 223 1.56 -15.89 -16.80
C ILE A 223 0.22 -15.15 -16.79
N VAL A 224 -0.91 -15.85 -16.67
CA VAL A 224 -2.25 -15.22 -16.66
C VAL A 224 -2.40 -14.24 -15.50
N VAL A 225 -2.07 -14.67 -14.28
CA VAL A 225 -2.11 -13.84 -13.08
C VAL A 225 -1.12 -12.68 -13.22
N GLY A 226 0.11 -12.95 -13.67
CA GLY A 226 1.14 -11.94 -13.90
C GLY A 226 0.69 -10.85 -14.85
N THR A 227 0.12 -11.19 -16.02
CA THR A 227 -0.40 -10.21 -16.98
C THR A 227 -1.54 -9.38 -16.39
N LEU A 228 -2.45 -9.97 -15.61
CA LEU A 228 -3.57 -9.26 -14.99
C LEU A 228 -3.12 -8.31 -13.86
N PHE A 229 -2.12 -8.71 -13.08
CA PHE A 229 -1.63 -7.93 -11.95
C PHE A 229 -0.50 -6.95 -12.31
N LEU A 230 0.17 -7.09 -13.46
CA LEU A 230 1.26 -6.19 -13.85
C LEU A 230 0.82 -4.72 -13.95
N CYS A 231 -0.39 -4.48 -14.47
CA CYS A 231 -0.95 -3.12 -14.60
C CYS A 231 -1.32 -2.50 -13.24
N ARG A 232 -1.40 -3.32 -12.18
CA ARG A 232 -1.96 -2.96 -10.88
C ARG A 232 -0.86 -2.78 -9.85
N LEU A 233 -0.88 -1.64 -9.16
CA LEU A 233 0.05 -1.33 -8.09
C LEU A 233 -0.52 -1.62 -6.69
N ASP A 234 -1.80 -2.01 -6.60
CA ASP A 234 -2.47 -2.23 -5.32
C ASP A 234 -2.09 -3.54 -4.63
N ARG A 235 -1.55 -4.51 -5.38
CA ARG A 235 -1.02 -5.77 -4.86
C ARG A 235 0.32 -6.07 -5.51
N SER A 236 1.21 -6.71 -4.74
CA SER A 236 2.45 -7.19 -5.30
C SER A 236 2.24 -8.41 -6.18
N THR A 237 3.00 -8.47 -7.28
CA THR A 237 3.10 -9.65 -8.14
C THR A 237 4.03 -10.72 -7.53
N LEU A 238 4.85 -10.34 -6.55
CA LEU A 238 5.82 -11.20 -5.87
C LEU A 238 5.16 -11.97 -4.71
N PRO A 239 5.76 -13.10 -4.27
CA PRO A 239 5.27 -13.82 -3.11
C PRO A 239 5.34 -12.96 -1.84
N ARG A 240 4.48 -13.26 -0.84
CA ARG A 240 4.30 -12.45 0.39
C ARG A 240 5.60 -12.04 1.09
N ASN A 241 6.59 -12.92 1.13
CA ASN A 241 7.86 -12.64 1.80
C ASN A 241 8.77 -11.68 1.02
N TRP A 242 8.54 -11.51 -0.28
CA TRP A 242 9.36 -10.73 -1.22
C TRP A 242 8.59 -9.52 -1.78
N GLU A 243 7.47 -9.14 -1.16
CA GLU A 243 6.69 -7.96 -1.55
C GLU A 243 7.50 -6.66 -1.48
N SER A 244 8.52 -6.59 -0.61
CA SER A 244 9.42 -5.43 -0.48
C SER A 244 10.31 -5.22 -1.70
N PHE A 245 10.53 -6.26 -2.51
CA PHE A 245 11.31 -6.19 -3.75
C PHE A 245 10.49 -5.70 -4.95
N ASP A 246 9.20 -5.46 -4.76
CA ASP A 246 8.32 -4.87 -5.78
C ASP A 246 8.30 -3.34 -5.61
N PRO A 247 9.01 -2.58 -6.48
CA PRO A 247 9.07 -1.14 -6.37
C PRO A 247 7.72 -0.49 -6.65
N GLY A 248 6.88 -1.11 -7.48
CA GLY A 248 5.54 -0.64 -7.77
C GLY A 248 4.68 -0.67 -6.51
N PHE A 249 4.58 -1.83 -5.87
CA PHE A 249 3.83 -1.99 -4.63
C PHE A 249 4.38 -1.11 -3.48
N ASN A 250 5.70 -1.00 -3.36
CA ASN A 250 6.34 -0.14 -2.35
C ASN A 250 5.95 1.34 -2.52
N THR A 251 5.91 1.86 -3.76
CA THR A 251 5.44 3.24 -3.99
C THR A 251 3.97 3.43 -3.63
N TYR A 252 3.11 2.44 -3.91
CA TYR A 252 1.70 2.46 -3.52
C TYR A 252 1.52 2.46 -2.00
N GLN A 253 2.31 1.65 -1.28
CA GLN A 253 2.33 1.65 0.19
C GLN A 253 2.70 3.02 0.76
N GLY A 254 3.75 3.64 0.24
CA GLY A 254 4.14 4.99 0.65
C GLY A 254 3.03 6.02 0.41
N TYR A 255 2.37 5.94 -0.76
CA TYR A 255 1.27 6.83 -1.10
C TYR A 255 0.05 6.66 -0.17
N ILE A 256 -0.44 5.43 0.02
CA ILE A 256 -1.65 5.19 0.81
C ILE A 256 -1.46 5.53 2.29
N HIS A 257 -0.26 5.27 2.85
CA HIS A 257 0.05 5.62 4.23
C HIS A 257 0.15 7.13 4.43
N MET A 258 0.76 7.85 3.48
CA MET A 258 0.81 9.32 3.52
C MET A 258 -0.58 9.94 3.38
N GLU A 259 -1.42 9.43 2.47
CA GLU A 259 -2.81 9.87 2.33
C GLU A 259 -3.58 9.61 3.62
N ALA A 260 -3.49 8.41 4.20
CA ALA A 260 -4.21 8.09 5.44
C ALA A 260 -3.79 8.95 6.63
N ALA A 261 -2.49 9.29 6.75
CA ALA A 261 -1.97 10.14 7.80
C ALA A 261 -2.48 11.59 7.69
N HIS A 262 -2.54 12.16 6.48
CA HIS A 262 -2.92 13.56 6.28
C HIS A 262 -4.40 13.80 6.06
N THR A 263 -5.16 12.81 5.59
CA THR A 263 -6.57 12.96 5.22
C THR A 263 -7.55 12.27 6.17
N ASN A 264 -7.08 11.79 7.34
CA ASN A 264 -7.93 11.09 8.30
C ASN A 264 -9.20 11.90 8.64
N PRO A 265 -10.42 11.40 8.28
CA PRO A 265 -11.65 12.17 8.42
C PRO A 265 -11.97 12.46 9.89
N THR A 266 -11.65 11.54 10.80
CA THR A 266 -11.91 11.68 12.24
C THR A 266 -11.11 12.85 12.83
N VAL A 267 -9.83 12.93 12.50
CA VAL A 267 -8.95 14.03 12.96
C VAL A 267 -9.39 15.35 12.34
N ASN A 268 -9.72 15.36 11.05
CA ASN A 268 -10.18 16.56 10.36
C ASN A 268 -11.49 17.11 10.93
N VAL A 269 -12.46 16.25 11.23
CA VAL A 269 -13.71 16.65 11.88
C VAL A 269 -13.45 17.16 13.29
N PHE A 270 -12.60 16.49 14.07
CA PHE A 270 -12.20 16.94 15.40
C PHE A 270 -11.57 18.34 15.39
N LEU A 271 -10.63 18.60 14.48
CA LEU A 271 -10.00 19.91 14.33
C LEU A 271 -11.00 20.99 13.91
N ARG A 272 -11.95 20.67 13.02
CA ARG A 272 -13.03 21.60 12.62
C ARG A 272 -13.95 21.93 13.79
N LEU A 273 -14.31 20.95 14.61
CA LEU A 273 -15.10 21.16 15.83
C LEU A 273 -14.34 22.06 16.83
N LEU A 274 -13.06 21.79 17.08
CA LEU A 274 -12.23 22.63 17.96
C LEU A 274 -12.12 24.07 17.43
N LYS A 275 -11.92 24.25 16.13
CA LYS A 275 -11.84 25.57 15.49
C LYS A 275 -13.16 26.32 15.64
N SER A 276 -14.29 25.66 15.36
CA SER A 276 -15.63 26.23 15.53
C SER A 276 -15.90 26.66 16.99
N LEU A 277 -15.58 25.79 17.95
CA LEU A 277 -15.73 26.10 19.39
C LEU A 277 -14.80 27.23 19.87
N SER A 278 -13.61 27.36 19.28
CA SER A 278 -12.68 28.46 19.57
C SER A 278 -13.20 29.79 19.01
N GLN A 279 -13.71 29.79 17.78
CA GLN A 279 -14.31 30.97 17.15
C GLN A 279 -15.57 31.43 17.88
N SER A 280 -16.45 30.50 18.28
CA SER A 280 -17.64 30.79 19.09
C SER A 280 -17.29 31.41 20.45
N ARG A 281 -16.23 30.94 21.11
CA ARG A 281 -15.73 31.55 22.35
C ARG A 281 -15.19 32.97 22.16
N LYS A 282 -14.47 33.22 21.06
CA LYS A 282 -13.97 34.57 20.72
C LYS A 282 -15.10 35.56 20.43
N SER A 283 -16.12 35.12 19.70
CA SER A 283 -17.30 35.95 19.38
C SER A 283 -18.19 36.17 20.61
N SER A 284 -18.38 35.16 21.47
CA SER A 284 -19.11 35.33 22.74
C SER A 284 -18.37 36.20 23.76
N GLY A 285 -17.04 36.30 23.67
CA GLY A 285 -16.24 37.25 24.47
C GLY A 285 -16.26 38.69 23.94
N GLN A 286 -16.60 38.90 22.66
CA GLN A 286 -16.81 40.22 22.05
C GLN A 286 -18.27 40.66 22.03
N SER A 287 -19.23 39.79 22.39
CA SER A 287 -20.68 40.07 22.38
C SER A 287 -21.17 41.00 23.52
N SER A 288 -20.32 41.90 24.03
CA SER A 288 -20.78 43.14 24.67
C SER A 288 -20.88 44.31 23.69
N SER A 289 -20.45 44.16 22.44
CA SER A 289 -20.79 45.09 21.38
C SER A 289 -20.67 44.46 19.98
N VAL A 290 -21.64 44.81 19.14
CA VAL A 290 -21.62 44.76 17.67
C VAL A 290 -22.30 43.55 17.00
N SER A 291 -23.48 43.91 16.47
CA SER A 291 -24.31 43.37 15.39
C SER A 291 -23.77 42.22 14.53
N LEU A 292 -24.61 41.19 14.44
CA LEU A 292 -24.62 40.14 13.44
C LEU A 292 -24.70 40.72 12.01
N GLU A 293 -23.62 40.58 11.24
CA GLU A 293 -23.70 40.54 9.78
C GLU A 293 -23.63 39.07 9.34
N MET A 294 -24.79 38.53 8.94
CA MET A 294 -24.90 37.23 8.30
C MET A 294 -24.69 37.41 6.80
N THR A 295 -23.52 37.02 6.29
CA THR A 295 -23.29 36.90 4.85
C THR A 295 -23.42 35.45 4.39
N ASN A 296 -24.57 35.19 3.75
CA ASN A 296 -24.80 34.39 2.56
C ASN A 296 -24.35 32.91 2.49
N LEU A 297 -25.35 32.03 2.63
CA LEU A 297 -25.49 30.87 1.74
C LEU A 297 -26.98 30.70 1.35
N GLY A 298 -27.32 31.10 0.11
CA GLY A 298 -28.40 30.52 -0.69
C GLY A 298 -29.87 30.80 -0.33
N SER A 299 -30.45 31.80 -1.01
CA SER A 299 -31.85 32.00 -1.41
C SER A 299 -32.94 31.02 -0.93
N TYR A 300 -33.89 31.54 -0.14
CA TYR A 300 -35.33 31.41 -0.45
C TYR A 300 -36.10 32.61 0.12
N ASN A 301 -37.01 33.17 -0.68
CA ASN A 301 -37.65 34.47 -0.47
C ASN A 301 -38.63 34.49 0.73
N GLN A 302 -38.39 35.46 1.61
CA GLN A 302 -39.31 36.53 2.04
C GLN A 302 -40.83 36.26 1.97
N LEU A 303 -41.44 36.07 3.14
CA LEU A 303 -42.77 36.60 3.48
C LEU A 303 -42.69 37.15 4.91
N GLU A 304 -42.76 38.47 5.02
CA GLU A 304 -43.04 39.18 6.27
C GLU A 304 -44.51 38.97 6.65
N ASN A 305 -44.77 38.69 7.93
CA ASN A 305 -45.69 39.52 8.69
C ASN A 305 -45.66 39.20 10.20
N ASP A 306 -45.68 40.30 10.94
CA ASP A 306 -46.34 40.55 12.22
C ASP A 306 -45.99 39.75 13.48
N GLY A 307 -45.54 40.52 14.48
CA GLY A 307 -46.04 40.37 15.85
C GLY A 307 -45.16 39.60 16.83
N GLU A 308 -44.82 40.27 17.92
CA GLU A 308 -44.25 39.76 19.17
C GLU A 308 -42.78 39.31 19.18
N SER A 309 -41.95 40.20 19.72
CA SER A 309 -40.62 39.89 20.23
C SER A 309 -40.72 38.91 21.40
N ILE A 310 -40.62 37.60 21.13
CA ILE A 310 -40.34 36.59 22.14
C ILE A 310 -38.90 36.80 22.61
N LYS A 311 -38.72 37.42 23.78
CA LYS A 311 -37.46 37.44 24.52
C LYS A 311 -37.10 36.01 24.91
N TYR A 312 -36.24 35.35 24.14
CA TYR A 312 -35.59 34.13 24.59
C TYR A 312 -34.80 34.44 25.87
N PRO A 313 -35.00 33.70 26.98
CA PRO A 313 -34.21 33.92 28.17
C PRO A 313 -32.76 33.61 27.82
N ALA A 314 -31.89 34.62 27.96
CA ALA A 314 -30.45 34.40 27.91
C ALA A 314 -30.11 33.32 28.93
N ILE A 315 -29.67 32.15 28.46
CA ILE A 315 -29.25 31.04 29.31
C ILE A 315 -27.98 31.49 30.05
N ARG A 316 -28.17 32.20 31.16
CA ARG A 316 -27.18 32.35 32.20
C ARG A 316 -27.08 31.00 32.90
N GLY A 317 -25.98 30.32 32.66
CA GLY A 317 -25.63 29.11 33.38
C GLY A 317 -24.14 28.88 33.29
N THR A 318 -23.38 29.43 34.23
CA THR A 318 -22.10 28.87 34.65
C THR A 318 -22.35 27.51 35.32
N THR A 319 -22.97 26.59 34.58
CA THR A 319 -23.00 25.18 34.97
C THR A 319 -21.57 24.72 35.07
N ASN A 320 -21.24 24.00 36.13
CA ASN A 320 -19.88 23.53 36.39
C ASN A 320 -19.47 22.56 35.28
N LEU A 321 -18.94 23.08 34.17
CA LEU A 321 -18.58 22.33 32.96
C LEU A 321 -17.62 21.19 33.29
N ALA A 322 -16.74 21.41 34.27
CA ALA A 322 -15.84 20.41 34.80
C ALA A 322 -16.59 19.19 35.39
N ALA A 323 -17.66 19.41 36.15
CA ALA A 323 -18.47 18.33 36.69
C ALA A 323 -19.14 17.51 35.56
N ARG A 324 -19.67 18.19 34.53
CA ARG A 324 -20.26 17.51 33.35
C ARG A 324 -19.24 16.68 32.58
N PHE A 325 -18.05 17.22 32.32
CA PHE A 325 -16.97 16.47 31.67
C PHE A 325 -16.53 15.26 32.51
N ASN A 326 -16.43 15.40 33.83
CA ASN A 326 -16.09 14.29 34.72
C ASN A 326 -17.12 13.15 34.65
N TRP A 327 -18.42 13.48 34.61
CA TRP A 327 -19.48 12.47 34.43
C TRP A 327 -19.44 11.81 33.05
N HIS A 328 -19.19 12.56 31.96
CA HIS A 328 -19.05 11.97 30.63
C HIS A 328 -17.83 11.04 30.53
N VAL A 329 -16.72 11.40 31.17
CA VAL A 329 -15.52 10.54 31.24
C VAL A 329 -15.84 9.27 32.03
N ALA A 330 -16.50 9.38 33.19
CA ALA A 330 -16.90 8.23 33.99
C ALA A 330 -17.83 7.29 33.21
N TYR A 331 -18.85 7.84 32.54
CA TYR A 331 -19.78 7.10 31.69
C TYR A 331 -19.04 6.34 30.57
N THR A 332 -18.13 7.02 29.86
CA THR A 332 -17.34 6.40 28.79
C THR A 332 -16.47 5.25 29.31
N LEU A 333 -15.85 5.42 30.49
CA LEU A 333 -14.98 4.41 31.09
C LEU A 333 -15.73 3.19 31.64
N LEU A 334 -16.98 3.36 32.07
CA LEU A 334 -17.83 2.26 32.53
C LEU A 334 -18.24 1.36 31.36
N LEU A 335 -18.58 1.96 30.21
CA LEU A 335 -19.00 1.24 29.01
C LEU A 335 -17.82 0.64 28.21
N ASN A 336 -16.61 1.17 28.38
CA ASN A 336 -15.42 0.73 27.64
C ASN A 336 -14.33 0.24 28.59
N PRO A 337 -14.42 -1.01 29.10
CA PRO A 337 -13.48 -1.53 30.09
C PRO A 337 -12.03 -1.62 29.58
N GLY A 338 -11.83 -1.88 28.28
CA GLY A 338 -10.50 -1.88 27.66
C GLY A 338 -9.81 -0.51 27.76
N VAL A 339 -10.54 0.57 27.49
CA VAL A 339 -10.01 1.96 27.55
C VAL A 339 -9.61 2.34 28.98
N ARG A 340 -10.26 1.78 30.00
CA ARG A 340 -9.90 2.00 31.41
C ARG A 340 -8.49 1.53 31.72
N ILE A 341 -8.09 0.37 31.19
CA ILE A 341 -6.75 -0.20 31.41
C ILE A 341 -5.70 0.67 30.74
N TYR A 342 -5.89 0.98 29.45
CA TYR A 342 -4.97 1.84 28.69
C TYR A 342 -4.82 3.24 29.31
N ARG A 343 -5.93 3.87 29.72
CA ARG A 343 -5.91 5.19 30.36
C ARG A 343 -5.14 5.18 31.68
N LYS A 344 -5.36 4.17 32.53
CA LYS A 344 -4.67 4.08 33.83
C LYS A 344 -3.16 3.91 33.62
N GLY A 345 -2.76 2.99 32.73
CA GLY A 345 -1.36 2.76 32.38
C GLY A 345 -0.69 4.01 31.81
N PHE A 346 -1.34 4.67 30.84
CA PHE A 346 -0.82 5.91 30.24
C PHE A 346 -0.67 7.06 31.24
N ILE A 347 -1.64 7.25 32.15
CA ILE A 347 -1.53 8.30 33.17
C ILE A 347 -0.41 7.98 34.16
N GLN A 348 -0.21 6.72 34.51
CA GLN A 348 0.87 6.30 35.40
C GLN A 348 2.24 6.51 34.75
N SER A 349 2.41 6.10 33.48
CA SER A 349 3.66 6.29 32.74
C SER A 349 3.97 7.78 32.53
N MET A 350 2.98 8.60 32.20
CA MET A 350 3.11 10.06 32.12
C MET A 350 3.54 10.69 33.45
N LYS A 351 2.93 10.29 34.58
CA LYS A 351 3.32 10.79 35.90
C LYS A 351 4.75 10.42 36.24
N LYS A 352 5.15 9.18 35.97
CA LYS A 352 6.51 8.68 36.19
C LYS A 352 7.52 9.46 35.34
N ALA A 353 7.23 9.66 34.05
CA ALA A 353 8.05 10.50 33.17
C ALA A 353 8.19 11.92 33.71
N MET A 354 7.10 12.55 34.18
CA MET A 354 7.13 13.89 34.74
C MET A 354 8.00 13.99 36.00
N ILE A 355 7.89 13.03 36.92
CA ILE A 355 8.72 12.95 38.13
C ILE A 355 10.19 12.80 37.77
N LEU A 356 10.49 11.98 36.76
CA LEU A 356 11.84 11.76 36.28
C LEU A 356 12.36 12.91 35.39
N GLY A 357 11.55 13.92 35.05
CA GLY A 357 11.92 14.96 34.06
C GLY A 357 12.01 14.46 32.61
N ILE A 358 11.59 13.21 32.37
CA ILE A 358 11.29 12.49 31.12
C ILE A 358 10.63 13.26 29.96
N LYS A 359 11.31 13.73 28.91
CA LYS A 359 10.58 14.24 27.72
C LYS A 359 10.18 13.05 26.84
N ILE A 360 8.88 12.77 26.80
CA ILE A 360 8.32 11.67 26.01
C ILE A 360 8.41 12.02 24.51
N PRO A 361 8.99 11.15 23.65
CA PRO A 361 8.97 11.35 22.20
C PRO A 361 7.54 11.22 21.67
N ILE A 362 7.20 12.05 20.67
CA ILE A 362 5.91 11.97 19.96
C ILE A 362 5.93 10.66 19.16
N SER A 363 5.13 9.69 19.57
CA SER A 363 5.00 8.40 18.89
C SER A 363 3.54 7.91 18.92
N ASP A 364 3.17 7.11 17.92
CA ASP A 364 1.83 6.54 17.81
C ASP A 364 1.56 5.41 18.82
N THR A 365 2.63 4.87 19.42
CA THR A 365 2.54 3.82 20.43
C THR A 365 2.50 4.41 21.85
N PRO A 366 1.60 3.95 22.72
CA PRO A 366 1.59 4.39 24.10
C PRO A 366 2.89 3.96 24.79
N VAL A 367 3.56 4.91 25.44
CA VAL A 367 4.82 4.67 26.16
C VAL A 367 4.59 3.70 27.30
N THR A 368 5.28 2.57 27.23
CA THR A 368 5.26 1.56 28.29
C THR A 368 6.31 1.84 29.34
N ASP A 369 6.20 1.18 30.51
CA ASP A 369 7.23 1.30 31.55
C ASP A 369 8.62 0.86 31.08
N PHE A 370 8.70 -0.08 30.14
CA PHE A 370 9.97 -0.51 29.54
C PHE A 370 10.61 0.59 28.69
N ASP A 371 9.82 1.32 27.91
CA ASP A 371 10.30 2.45 27.11
C ASP A 371 10.81 3.58 28.00
N LEU A 372 10.16 3.81 29.16
CA LEU A 372 10.62 4.79 30.13
C LEU A 372 11.99 4.44 30.72
N VAL A 373 12.21 3.17 31.07
CA VAL A 373 13.51 2.71 31.57
C VAL A 373 14.60 2.88 30.51
N LYS A 374 14.28 2.62 29.25
CA LYS A 374 15.22 2.82 28.14
C LYS A 374 15.58 4.31 27.97
N LEU A 375 14.59 5.20 28.00
CA LEU A 375 14.81 6.65 27.92
C LEU A 375 15.58 7.20 29.14
N GLU A 376 15.38 6.62 30.31
CA GLU A 376 16.13 6.95 31.52
C GLU A 376 17.61 6.57 31.36
N ALA A 377 17.90 5.36 30.89
CA ALA A 377 19.26 4.91 30.62
C ALA A 377 19.97 5.72 29.52
N GLU A 378 19.24 6.13 28.47
CA GLU A 378 19.79 7.02 27.43
C GLU A 378 20.17 8.39 28.00
N ARG A 379 19.32 8.99 28.84
CA ARG A 379 19.65 10.25 29.51
C ARG A 379 20.83 10.12 30.46
N GLU A 380 20.91 9.06 31.24
CA GLU A 380 22.03 8.87 32.17
C GLU A 380 23.37 8.83 31.42
N LYS A 381 23.41 8.17 30.26
CA LYS A 381 24.57 8.19 29.36
C LYS A 381 24.89 9.60 28.84
N GLU A 382 23.89 10.36 28.39
CA GLU A 382 24.10 11.75 27.95
C GLU A 382 24.70 12.61 29.08
N ILE A 383 24.23 12.43 30.32
CA ILE A 383 24.75 13.13 31.49
C ILE A 383 26.20 12.72 31.80
N GLU A 384 26.53 11.43 31.65
CA GLU A 384 27.90 10.95 31.81
C GLU A 384 28.84 11.50 30.73
N GLU A 385 28.42 11.46 29.46
CA GLU A 385 29.16 12.04 28.33
C GLU A 385 29.37 13.56 28.51
N GLU A 386 28.36 14.29 28.97
CA GLU A 386 28.52 15.72 29.31
C GLU A 386 29.52 15.94 30.44
N LYS A 387 29.50 15.10 31.48
CA LYS A 387 30.45 15.20 32.61
C LYS A 387 31.86 14.90 32.15
N GLU A 388 32.05 13.91 31.28
CA GLU A 388 33.34 13.58 30.67
C GLU A 388 33.84 14.69 29.76
N ALA A 389 32.98 15.26 28.91
CA ALA A 389 33.31 16.41 28.07
C ALA A 389 33.71 17.64 28.91
N LYS A 390 32.98 17.92 30.01
CA LYS A 390 33.31 19.00 30.95
C LYS A 390 34.62 18.74 31.70
N LYS A 391 34.92 17.49 32.07
CA LYS A 391 36.22 17.11 32.65
C LYS A 391 37.35 17.31 31.64
N ALA A 392 37.17 16.86 30.40
CA ALA A 392 38.14 17.03 29.33
C ALA A 392 38.44 18.52 29.04
N GLN A 393 37.41 19.38 28.99
CA GLN A 393 37.58 20.82 28.86
C GLN A 393 38.33 21.45 30.04
N LYS A 394 38.03 21.06 31.29
CA LYS A 394 38.78 21.54 32.46
C LYS A 394 40.24 21.11 32.46
N THR A 395 40.55 19.89 32.03
CA THR A 395 41.93 19.41 31.91
C THR A 395 42.71 20.14 30.81
N GLN A 396 42.05 20.53 29.71
CA GLN A 396 42.67 21.35 28.68
C GLN A 396 42.93 22.79 29.16
N ASN A 397 41.96 23.43 29.83
CA ASN A 397 42.15 24.78 30.38
C ASN A 397 43.23 24.84 31.47
N GLY A 398 43.30 23.83 32.36
CA GLY A 398 44.37 23.74 33.37
C GLY A 398 45.76 23.51 32.79
N LYS A 399 45.88 22.84 31.63
CA LYS A 399 47.15 22.72 30.89
C LYS A 399 47.56 24.05 30.23
N GLN A 400 46.61 24.84 29.73
CA GLN A 400 46.87 26.18 29.19
C GLN A 400 47.31 27.18 30.26
N GLU A 401 46.69 27.17 31.45
CA GLU A 401 47.12 28.03 32.57
C GLU A 401 48.51 27.65 33.08
N ASN A 402 48.80 26.36 33.29
CA ASN A 402 50.13 25.93 33.71
C ASN A 402 51.21 26.19 32.65
N GLY A 403 50.88 26.08 31.36
CA GLY A 403 51.77 26.46 30.27
C GLY A 403 52.06 27.96 30.21
N SER A 404 51.05 28.81 30.48
CA SER A 404 51.19 30.28 30.56
C SER A 404 52.02 30.70 31.77
N VAL A 405 51.81 30.08 32.93
CA VAL A 405 52.61 30.32 34.15
C VAL A 405 54.06 29.86 33.97
N PHE A 406 54.30 28.71 33.34
CA PHE A 406 55.67 28.27 33.02
C PHE A 406 56.36 29.21 32.02
N HIS A 407 55.64 29.70 31.01
CA HIS A 407 56.20 30.64 30.04
C HIS A 407 56.54 32.01 30.67
N ASN A 408 55.73 32.48 31.62
CA ASN A 408 55.99 33.70 32.39
C ASN A 408 57.15 33.55 33.37
N ILE A 409 57.31 32.38 34.01
CA ILE A 409 58.46 32.09 34.89
C ILE A 409 59.77 31.96 34.09
N LEU A 410 59.73 31.34 32.91
CA LEU A 410 60.89 31.23 32.01
C LEU A 410 61.31 32.60 31.46
N ASN A 411 60.37 33.49 31.12
CA ASN A 411 60.70 34.86 30.72
C ASN A 411 61.30 35.67 31.87
N ARG A 412 60.85 35.49 33.11
CA ARG A 412 61.44 36.15 34.29
C ARG A 412 62.89 35.73 34.55
N LYS A 413 63.22 34.44 34.36
CA LYS A 413 64.62 33.94 34.46
C LYS A 413 65.51 34.37 33.29
N ARG A 414 64.93 34.62 32.11
CA ARG A 414 65.70 35.10 30.94
C ARG A 414 66.05 36.58 31.06
N VAL A 415 65.20 37.39 31.70
CA VAL A 415 65.48 38.82 31.96
C VAL A 415 66.55 39.00 33.04
N SER A 416 66.59 38.15 34.08
CA SER A 416 67.64 38.25 35.12
C SER A 416 69.04 37.84 34.67
N ASN A 417 69.18 37.12 33.54
CA ASN A 417 70.48 36.69 33.00
C ASN A 417 71.03 37.61 31.90
N ILE A 418 70.29 38.66 31.48
CA ILE A 418 70.75 39.60 30.45
C ILE A 418 71.37 40.86 31.06
N ASP A 419 71.12 41.15 32.34
CA ASP A 419 71.68 42.32 33.04
C ASP A 419 73.06 42.08 33.68
N SER A 420 73.64 40.87 33.59
CA SER A 420 74.99 40.60 34.14
C SER A 420 76.12 40.51 33.10
N THR A 421 75.88 40.85 31.83
CA THR A 421 76.89 40.78 30.74
C THR A 421 77.02 42.07 29.93
N LYS A 422 76.86 43.23 30.58
CA LYS A 422 77.28 44.54 30.05
C LYS A 422 77.87 45.36 31.19
N ASN A 423 79.15 45.16 31.46
CA ASN A 423 80.08 46.13 32.08
C ASN A 423 81.45 45.45 32.24
N VAL A 424 82.20 45.37 31.13
CA VAL A 424 83.66 45.51 31.05
C VAL A 424 83.96 46.20 29.72
#